data_AF-A0A6P3ZS72-F1
#
_entry.id   AF-A0A6P3ZS72-F1
#
_cell.length_a   1.000
_cell.length_b   1.000
_cell.length_c   1.000
_cell.angle_alpha   90.00
_cell.angle_beta   90.00
_cell.angle_gamma   90.00
#
_symmetry.space_group_name_H-M   'P 1'
#
loop_
_entity.id
_entity.type
_entity.pdbx_description
1 polymer ?
#
loop_
_entity_poly.entity_id
_entity_poly.type
_entity_poly.pdbx_seq_one_letter_code
_entity_poly.pdbx_strand_id
1 'polypeptide(L)'
;MILGDGLYNFFKVISRTVSGLYSQLKQKDIGVILPVADRSSPASTTPETSFDDQRRTQLFLKDQIPTWFAIAGYVAIAAISIGTLPQLFPQLKWYYIVVIYLFAPTLAFCNAYGCGLTDWSLASTYGKLAIFTIGAWAGASHGGVLAGLAACGVMMNIVSTASDLSQDFKTGYLTLASPRSMFVSQVIGTAMGCVVSPCVFWLFYKAFQDLGTPDSEYPAPNAVVFRNMAILGVEGFSSLPKNCLLLCYVFFGAAILINLIKDCVGKQRGRFIPIPMAMAIPFYIGPYFAIDMCIGSLILFVWEKINKAKADAFAPAVASGLICGDGIWTLPASILALAGVQPPICMKFLSRATNARVDKFLNPS
;
A
#
# COMPACT_ATOMS: atom_id res chain seq x y z
N MET A 1 -7.63 -6.28 10.43
CA MET A 1 -6.71 -7.30 9.86
C MET A 1 -5.42 -6.67 9.34
N ILE A 2 -5.47 -5.81 8.31
CA ILE A 2 -4.28 -5.20 7.67
C ILE A 2 -3.30 -4.62 8.69
N LEU A 3 -3.77 -3.70 9.54
CA LEU A 3 -2.94 -3.07 10.57
C LEU A 3 -2.39 -4.08 11.57
N GLY A 4 -3.17 -5.10 11.95
CA GLY A 4 -2.74 -6.12 12.92
C GLY A 4 -1.65 -7.03 12.39
N ASP A 5 -1.75 -7.44 11.12
CA ASP A 5 -0.72 -8.21 10.42
C ASP A 5 0.57 -7.41 10.23
N GLY A 6 0.43 -6.16 9.75
CA GLY A 6 1.54 -5.24 9.58
C GLY A 6 2.28 -4.98 10.89
N LEU A 7 1.56 -4.66 11.97
CA LEU A 7 2.16 -4.42 13.28
C LEU A 7 2.85 -5.67 13.84
N TYR A 8 2.23 -6.84 13.74
CA TYR A 8 2.85 -8.09 14.18
C TYR A 8 4.20 -8.30 13.47
N ASN A 9 4.22 -8.16 12.14
CA ASN A 9 5.45 -8.34 11.36
C ASN A 9 6.47 -7.23 11.64
N PHE A 10 6.05 -5.98 11.83
CA PHE A 10 6.92 -4.87 12.22
C PHE A 10 7.62 -5.15 13.56
N PHE A 11 6.86 -5.48 14.62
CA PHE A 11 7.42 -5.79 15.93
C PHE A 11 8.31 -7.03 15.89
N LYS A 12 7.92 -8.06 15.13
CA LYS A 12 8.75 -9.27 14.94
C LYS A 12 10.07 -8.96 14.26
N VAL A 13 10.06 -8.20 13.17
CA VAL A 13 11.28 -7.83 12.43
C VAL A 13 12.17 -6.95 13.30
N ILE A 14 11.61 -5.94 13.97
CA ILE A 14 12.38 -5.10 14.91
C ILE A 14 12.96 -5.93 16.05
N SER A 15 12.17 -6.78 16.68
CA SER A 15 12.63 -7.63 17.79
C SER A 15 13.80 -8.54 17.35
N ARG A 16 13.71 -9.14 16.16
CA ARG A 16 14.79 -9.95 15.59
C ARG A 16 16.02 -9.12 15.23
N THR A 17 15.85 -7.95 14.63
CA THR A 17 16.95 -7.05 14.27
C THR A 17 17.67 -6.52 15.51
N VAL A 18 16.92 -6.10 16.53
CA VAL A 18 17.47 -5.62 17.81
C VAL A 18 18.15 -6.78 18.55
N SER A 19 17.56 -7.97 18.60
CA SER A 19 18.17 -9.16 19.21
C SER A 19 19.45 -9.59 18.47
N GLY A 20 19.46 -9.53 17.15
CA GLY A 20 20.63 -9.79 16.32
C GLY A 20 21.75 -8.77 16.54
N LEU A 21 21.40 -7.48 16.59
CA LEU A 21 22.34 -6.39 16.87
C LEU A 21 22.90 -6.49 18.30
N TYR A 22 22.05 -6.79 19.29
CA TYR A 22 22.47 -7.01 20.67
C TYR A 22 23.41 -8.22 20.80
N SER A 23 23.13 -9.31 20.07
CA SER A 23 24.01 -10.48 20.03
C SER A 23 25.35 -10.18 19.38
N GLN A 24 25.38 -9.38 18.30
CA GLN A 24 26.62 -8.93 17.68
C GLN A 24 27.43 -7.98 18.58
N LEU A 25 26.77 -7.05 19.28
CA LEU A 25 27.43 -6.16 20.24
C LEU A 25 28.01 -6.95 21.42
N LYS A 26 27.25 -7.94 21.94
CA LYS A 26 27.70 -8.83 23.00
C LYS A 26 28.84 -9.77 22.57
N GLN A 27 28.88 -10.18 21.28
CA GLN A 27 30.03 -10.91 20.72
C GLN A 27 31.24 -10.00 20.49
N LYS A 28 31.05 -8.72 20.17
CA LYS A 28 32.13 -7.74 20.00
C LYS A 28 32.85 -7.43 21.33
N ASP A 29 32.15 -7.52 22.46
CA ASP A 29 32.75 -7.43 23.81
C ASP A 29 33.54 -8.70 24.23
N ILE A 30 33.31 -9.85 23.57
CA ILE A 30 34.02 -11.11 23.86
C ILE A 30 35.20 -11.34 22.87
N GLY A 31 35.30 -10.52 21.82
CA GLY A 31 36.21 -10.72 20.68
C GLY A 31 37.42 -9.78 20.60
N VAL A 32 38.03 -9.38 21.73
CA VAL A 32 39.40 -8.80 21.74
C VAL A 32 40.42 -9.92 22.00
N ILE A 33 40.44 -10.92 21.14
CA ILE A 33 41.63 -11.75 20.88
C ILE A 33 41.67 -11.99 19.37
N LEU A 34 42.74 -11.51 18.73
CA LEU A 34 43.03 -11.60 17.30
C LEU A 34 42.73 -13.01 16.72
N PRO A 35 42.23 -13.14 15.48
CA PRO A 35 42.38 -14.37 14.73
C PRO A 35 43.59 -14.27 13.79
N VAL A 36 44.65 -14.97 14.18
CA VAL A 36 45.61 -15.60 13.27
C VAL A 36 44.89 -16.72 12.49
N ALA A 37 45.41 -17.01 11.30
CA ALA A 37 44.90 -17.86 10.24
C ALA A 37 44.35 -19.27 10.60
N ASP A 38 43.58 -19.77 9.63
CA ASP A 38 43.20 -21.17 9.35
C ASP A 38 42.36 -21.94 10.37
N ARG A 39 41.09 -22.16 10.01
CA ARG A 39 40.45 -23.48 10.13
C ARG A 39 39.17 -23.57 9.28
N SER A 40 39.28 -24.42 8.27
CA SER A 40 38.18 -25.09 7.56
C SER A 40 37.25 -25.81 8.53
N SER A 41 35.94 -25.60 8.39
CA SER A 41 34.87 -26.43 8.97
C SER A 41 33.51 -26.11 8.32
N PRO A 42 32.55 -27.06 8.33
CA PRO A 42 31.97 -27.58 7.09
C PRO A 42 30.58 -27.03 6.77
N ALA A 43 30.22 -27.23 5.50
CA ALA A 43 28.96 -26.88 4.85
C ALA A 43 27.72 -27.12 5.73
N SER A 44 27.09 -26.03 6.17
CA SER A 44 25.68 -26.02 6.56
C SER A 44 24.85 -25.63 5.33
N THR A 45 23.90 -26.49 5.00
CA THR A 45 23.01 -26.51 3.84
C THR A 45 22.14 -25.24 3.73
N THR A 46 22.70 -24.14 3.23
CA THR A 46 21.93 -23.09 2.56
C THR A 46 21.69 -23.52 1.12
N PRO A 47 20.46 -23.42 0.57
CA PRO A 47 20.27 -23.65 -0.86
C PRO A 47 21.22 -22.71 -1.59
N GLU A 48 22.07 -23.26 -2.47
CA GLU A 48 23.02 -22.49 -3.26
C GLU A 48 22.27 -21.30 -3.86
N THR A 49 22.52 -20.09 -3.33
CA THR A 49 21.99 -18.87 -3.92
C THR A 49 22.50 -18.84 -5.35
N SER A 50 21.60 -18.84 -6.33
CA SER A 50 21.96 -18.81 -7.74
C SER A 50 23.01 -17.73 -7.97
N PHE A 51 24.00 -17.99 -8.84
CA PHE A 51 25.04 -17.02 -9.19
C PHE A 51 24.44 -15.65 -9.55
N ASP A 52 23.29 -15.65 -10.23
CA ASP A 52 22.56 -14.45 -10.58
C ASP A 52 22.05 -13.68 -9.34
N ASP A 53 21.56 -14.38 -8.31
CA ASP A 53 21.08 -13.75 -7.09
C ASP A 53 22.22 -13.17 -6.26
N GLN A 54 23.39 -13.84 -6.22
CA GLN A 54 24.60 -13.29 -5.60
C GLN A 54 25.05 -12.01 -6.31
N ARG A 55 25.08 -12.03 -7.64
CA ARG A 55 25.44 -10.87 -8.46
C ARG A 55 24.48 -9.69 -8.25
N ARG A 56 23.17 -9.95 -8.26
CA ARG A 56 22.13 -8.93 -7.98
C ARG A 56 22.32 -8.33 -6.59
N THR A 57 22.53 -9.17 -5.59
CA THR A 57 22.76 -8.72 -4.19
C THR A 57 24.00 -7.86 -4.05
N GLN A 58 25.12 -8.28 -4.64
CA GLN A 58 26.38 -7.50 -4.60
C GLN A 58 26.21 -6.11 -5.23
N LEU A 59 25.58 -6.03 -6.40
CA LEU A 59 25.36 -4.75 -7.09
C LEU A 59 24.39 -3.85 -6.32
N PHE A 60 23.30 -4.41 -5.81
CA PHE A 60 22.32 -3.67 -5.03
C PHE A 60 22.92 -3.07 -3.75
N LEU A 61 23.72 -3.85 -3.02
CA LEU A 61 24.37 -3.40 -1.78
C LEU A 61 25.49 -2.39 -2.03
N LYS A 62 26.24 -2.54 -3.14
CA LYS A 62 27.31 -1.61 -3.51
C LYS A 62 26.82 -0.16 -3.64
N ASP A 63 25.65 0.00 -4.24
CA ASP A 63 25.04 1.31 -4.49
C ASP A 63 23.98 1.68 -3.45
N GLN A 64 23.97 1.03 -2.28
CA GLN A 64 22.98 1.34 -1.24
C GLN A 64 23.07 2.81 -0.79
N ILE A 65 21.91 3.39 -0.47
CA ILE A 65 21.79 4.73 0.09
C ILE A 65 22.23 4.67 1.57
N PRO A 66 23.17 5.52 2.01
CA PRO A 66 23.61 5.54 3.40
C PRO A 66 22.44 5.80 4.36
N THR A 67 22.32 5.00 5.43
CA THR A 67 21.21 5.13 6.39
C THR A 67 21.17 6.49 7.07
N TRP A 68 22.34 7.09 7.35
CA TRP A 68 22.42 8.46 7.89
C TRP A 68 21.77 9.48 6.95
N PHE A 69 21.99 9.37 5.64
CA PHE A 69 21.39 10.26 4.65
C PHE A 69 19.86 10.13 4.63
N ALA A 70 19.34 8.91 4.71
CA ALA A 70 17.89 8.66 4.79
C ALA A 70 17.27 9.24 6.07
N ILE A 71 17.92 9.03 7.23
CA ILE A 71 17.44 9.56 8.52
C ILE A 71 17.48 11.09 8.52
N ALA A 72 18.60 11.68 8.11
CA ALA A 72 18.76 13.14 8.05
C ALA A 72 17.75 13.78 7.07
N GLY A 73 17.57 13.18 5.89
CA GLY A 73 16.58 13.61 4.92
C GLY A 73 15.14 13.53 5.46
N TYR A 74 14.81 12.45 6.15
CA TYR A 74 13.50 12.30 6.80
C TYR A 74 13.24 13.38 7.85
N VAL A 75 14.20 13.62 8.75
CA VAL A 75 14.08 14.64 9.80
C VAL A 75 13.99 16.04 9.20
N ALA A 76 14.78 16.34 8.17
CA ALA A 76 14.74 17.63 7.49
C ALA A 76 13.38 17.89 6.81
N ILE A 77 12.87 16.92 6.06
CA ILE A 77 11.57 17.03 5.39
C ILE A 77 10.43 17.11 6.41
N ALA A 78 10.51 16.35 7.51
CA ALA A 78 9.56 16.45 8.61
C ALA A 78 9.54 17.85 9.22
N ALA A 79 10.71 18.46 9.47
CA ALA A 79 10.82 19.82 9.99
C ALA A 79 10.20 20.86 9.04
N ILE A 80 10.46 20.73 7.73
CA ILE A 80 9.85 21.61 6.71
C ILE A 80 8.33 21.45 6.70
N SER A 81 7.83 20.21 6.77
CA SER A 81 6.40 19.90 6.79
C SER A 81 5.70 20.46 8.03
N ILE A 82 6.34 20.35 9.20
CA ILE A 82 5.84 20.92 10.46
C ILE A 82 5.72 22.46 10.37
N GLY A 83 6.63 23.13 9.66
CA GLY A 83 6.59 24.58 9.48
C GLY A 83 5.59 25.07 8.44
N THR A 84 5.48 24.36 7.31
CA THR A 84 4.71 24.82 6.13
C THR A 84 3.24 24.41 6.16
N LEU A 85 2.91 23.18 6.58
CA LEU A 85 1.53 22.69 6.56
C LEU A 85 0.56 23.48 7.44
N PRO A 86 0.92 23.97 8.65
CA PRO A 86 0.00 24.80 9.43
C PRO A 86 -0.30 26.15 8.78
N GLN A 87 0.56 26.64 7.88
CA GLN A 87 0.32 27.88 7.14
C GLN A 87 -0.70 27.65 6.00
N LEU A 88 -0.66 26.47 5.38
CA LEU A 88 -1.58 26.08 4.31
C LEU A 88 -2.94 25.62 4.86
N PHE A 89 -2.93 24.87 5.96
CA PHE A 89 -4.10 24.34 6.64
C PHE A 89 -4.08 24.73 8.12
N PRO A 90 -4.62 25.91 8.49
CA PRO A 90 -4.58 26.42 9.86
C PRO A 90 -5.17 25.48 10.92
N GLN A 91 -6.09 24.61 10.52
CA GLN A 91 -6.71 23.61 11.40
C GLN A 91 -5.74 22.46 11.75
N LEU A 92 -4.73 22.20 10.91
CA LEU A 92 -3.68 21.21 11.13
C LEU A 92 -2.49 21.86 11.86
N LYS A 93 -2.62 21.96 13.19
CA LYS A 93 -1.56 22.47 14.06
C LYS A 93 -0.28 21.60 14.02
N TRP A 94 0.86 22.24 14.30
CA TRP A 94 2.20 21.63 14.24
C TRP A 94 2.33 20.32 15.03
N TYR A 95 1.68 20.20 16.19
CA TYR A 95 1.77 19.02 17.04
C TYR A 95 1.07 17.79 16.44
N TYR A 96 0.02 17.97 15.61
CA TYR A 96 -0.58 16.85 14.87
C TYR A 96 0.41 16.28 13.86
N ILE A 97 1.15 17.17 13.19
CA ILE A 97 2.12 16.79 12.17
C ILE A 97 3.29 16.03 12.82
N VAL A 98 3.79 16.49 13.96
CA VAL A 98 4.83 15.77 14.72
C VAL A 98 4.38 14.34 15.03
N VAL A 99 3.14 14.15 15.50
CA VAL A 99 2.58 12.83 15.79
C VAL A 99 2.47 11.98 14.52
N ILE A 100 2.00 12.55 13.40
CA ILE A 100 1.96 11.85 12.11
C ILE A 100 3.35 11.35 11.71
N TYR A 101 4.37 12.22 11.71
CA TYR A 101 5.73 11.83 11.35
C TYR A 101 6.35 10.84 12.37
N LEU A 102 5.95 10.87 13.63
CA LEU A 102 6.42 9.85 14.59
C LEU A 102 5.90 8.44 14.24
N PHE A 103 4.63 8.32 13.85
CA PHE A 103 4.01 7.02 13.56
C PHE A 103 4.13 6.58 12.10
N ALA A 104 4.36 7.51 11.17
CA ALA A 104 4.38 7.24 9.74
C ALA A 104 5.40 6.15 9.33
N PRO A 105 6.64 6.06 9.85
CA PRO A 105 7.58 5.00 9.45
C PRO A 105 7.07 3.59 9.77
N THR A 106 6.36 3.43 10.89
CA THR A 106 5.75 2.15 11.28
C THR A 106 4.65 1.76 10.29
N LEU A 107 3.76 2.69 9.96
CA LEU A 107 2.66 2.46 9.03
C LEU A 107 3.16 2.26 7.59
N ALA A 108 4.20 3.01 7.19
CA ALA A 108 4.87 2.87 5.91
C ALA A 108 5.50 1.49 5.76
N PHE A 109 6.18 0.98 6.80
CA PHE A 109 6.69 -0.40 6.81
C PHE A 109 5.56 -1.42 6.67
N CYS A 110 4.48 -1.27 7.46
CA CYS A 110 3.33 -2.19 7.41
C CYS A 110 2.72 -2.23 5.99
N ASN A 111 2.61 -1.07 5.33
CA ASN A 111 2.10 -0.98 3.97
C ASN A 111 3.07 -1.57 2.94
N ALA A 112 4.36 -1.20 3.01
CA ALA A 112 5.37 -1.71 2.08
C ALA A 112 5.55 -3.23 2.20
N TYR A 113 5.52 -3.77 3.42
CA TYR A 113 5.50 -5.21 3.66
C TYR A 113 4.28 -5.87 3.04
N GLY A 114 3.10 -5.27 3.26
CA GLY A 114 1.85 -5.71 2.66
C GLY A 114 1.89 -5.77 1.16
N CYS A 115 2.27 -4.64 0.56
CA CYS A 115 2.44 -4.51 -0.87
C CYS A 115 3.48 -5.51 -1.39
N GLY A 116 4.57 -5.74 -0.67
CA GLY A 116 5.55 -6.77 -1.04
C GLY A 116 4.98 -8.20 -1.09
N LEU A 117 3.96 -8.50 -0.30
CA LEU A 117 3.29 -9.82 -0.28
C LEU A 117 2.14 -9.94 -1.28
N THR A 118 1.38 -8.87 -1.49
CA THR A 118 0.12 -8.92 -2.23
C THR A 118 0.12 -8.09 -3.51
N ASP A 119 1.22 -7.40 -3.79
CA ASP A 119 1.39 -6.42 -4.87
C ASP A 119 0.36 -5.29 -4.84
N TRP A 120 -0.09 -4.93 -3.63
CA TRP A 120 -1.15 -3.95 -3.43
C TRP A 120 -0.86 -2.96 -2.31
N SER A 121 -0.88 -1.67 -2.63
CA SER A 121 -0.72 -0.58 -1.65
C SER A 121 -2.06 -0.22 -1.00
N LEU A 122 -2.10 -0.23 0.33
CA LEU A 122 -3.26 0.11 1.14
C LEU A 122 -3.15 1.54 1.71
N ALA A 123 -2.41 2.42 1.04
CA ALA A 123 -2.16 3.80 1.48
C ALA A 123 -3.45 4.56 1.84
N SER A 124 -4.52 4.39 1.07
CA SER A 124 -5.84 5.00 1.35
C SER A 124 -6.44 4.54 2.68
N THR A 125 -6.18 3.31 3.12
CA THR A 125 -6.65 2.79 4.42
C THR A 125 -5.87 3.44 5.57
N TYR A 126 -4.55 3.54 5.44
CA TYR A 126 -3.72 4.23 6.43
C TYR A 126 -4.00 5.74 6.50
N GLY A 127 -4.33 6.36 5.36
CA GLY A 127 -4.83 7.74 5.31
C GLY A 127 -6.12 7.91 6.09
N LYS A 128 -7.10 7.01 5.91
CA LYS A 128 -8.35 7.01 6.70
C LYS A 128 -8.10 6.83 8.20
N LEU A 129 -7.10 6.06 8.62
CA LEU A 129 -6.71 6.00 10.04
C LEU A 129 -6.25 7.37 10.56
N ALA A 130 -5.48 8.13 9.77
CA ALA A 130 -5.08 9.49 10.15
C ALA A 130 -6.29 10.44 10.25
N ILE A 131 -7.32 10.25 9.43
CA ILE A 131 -8.60 10.97 9.56
C ILE A 131 -9.23 10.69 10.92
N PHE A 132 -9.38 9.41 11.30
CA PHE A 132 -10.03 9.04 12.55
C PHE A 132 -9.24 9.51 13.77
N THR A 133 -7.91 9.45 13.74
CA THR A 133 -7.09 9.85 14.89
C THR A 133 -7.00 11.37 15.02
N ILE A 134 -6.61 12.09 13.97
CA ILE A 134 -6.40 13.54 14.02
C ILE A 134 -7.73 14.28 13.97
N GLY A 135 -8.71 13.80 13.20
CA GLY A 135 -10.05 14.40 13.15
C GLY A 135 -10.77 14.30 14.49
N ALA A 136 -10.73 13.13 15.15
CA ALA A 136 -11.29 12.98 16.50
C ALA A 136 -10.56 13.86 17.52
N TRP A 137 -9.23 13.93 17.44
CA TRP A 137 -8.44 14.72 18.39
C TRP A 137 -8.64 16.23 18.24
N ALA A 138 -8.74 16.73 17.01
CA ALA A 138 -9.05 18.12 16.74
C ALA A 138 -10.49 18.49 17.12
N GLY A 139 -11.44 17.56 16.97
CA GLY A 139 -12.84 17.75 17.34
C GLY A 139 -13.59 18.72 16.41
N ALA A 140 -14.92 18.72 16.51
CA ALA A 140 -15.78 19.48 15.61
C ALA A 140 -15.59 20.99 15.72
N SER A 141 -15.37 21.46 16.95
CA SER A 141 -15.24 22.89 17.29
C SER A 141 -13.97 23.55 16.73
N HIS A 142 -12.95 22.77 16.35
CA HIS A 142 -11.67 23.29 15.84
C HIS A 142 -11.41 22.90 14.38
N GLY A 143 -12.46 22.57 13.63
CA GLY A 143 -12.33 22.21 12.22
C GLY A 143 -11.68 20.85 11.99
N GLY A 144 -11.95 19.88 12.86
CA GLY A 144 -11.35 18.53 12.80
C GLY A 144 -11.58 17.79 11.48
N VAL A 145 -12.62 18.12 10.72
CA VAL A 145 -12.86 17.55 9.38
C VAL A 145 -11.72 17.94 8.44
N LEU A 146 -11.36 19.24 8.42
CA LEU A 146 -10.28 19.75 7.58
C LEU A 146 -8.91 19.26 8.06
N ALA A 147 -8.68 19.28 9.38
CA ALA A 147 -7.44 18.77 9.97
C ALA A 147 -7.24 17.28 9.68
N GLY A 148 -8.30 16.46 9.81
CA GLY A 148 -8.27 15.03 9.51
C GLY A 148 -8.01 14.74 8.03
N LEU A 149 -8.66 15.48 7.11
CA LEU A 149 -8.42 15.33 5.67
C LEU A 149 -7.01 15.75 5.26
N ALA A 150 -6.48 16.84 5.83
CA ALA A 150 -5.10 17.25 5.58
C ALA A 150 -4.10 16.21 6.12
N ALA A 151 -4.33 15.70 7.33
CA ALA A 151 -3.54 14.62 7.94
C ALA A 151 -3.59 13.33 7.09
N CYS A 152 -4.75 13.01 6.52
CA CYS A 152 -4.91 11.91 5.58
C CYS A 152 -4.00 12.05 4.38
N GLY A 153 -3.97 13.23 3.76
CA GLY A 153 -3.11 13.50 2.61
C GLY A 153 -1.64 13.29 2.94
N VAL A 154 -1.17 13.80 4.08
CA VAL A 154 0.22 13.61 4.53
C VAL A 154 0.53 12.12 4.74
N MET A 155 -0.30 11.41 5.50
CA MET A 155 -0.07 9.99 5.80
C MET A 155 -0.13 9.12 4.53
N MET A 156 -1.11 9.37 3.67
CA MET A 156 -1.28 8.61 2.43
C MET A 156 -0.07 8.76 1.51
N ASN A 157 0.47 9.97 1.36
CA ASN A 157 1.68 10.18 0.55
C ASN A 157 2.90 9.46 1.14
N ILE A 158 3.17 9.60 2.44
CA ILE A 158 4.32 8.92 3.07
C ILE A 158 4.24 7.40 2.88
N VAL A 159 3.06 6.84 3.13
CA VAL A 159 2.82 5.39 3.09
C VAL A 159 2.80 4.84 1.66
N SER A 160 2.29 5.60 0.69
CA SER A 160 2.34 5.23 -0.74
C SER A 160 3.77 5.28 -1.25
N THR A 161 4.47 6.41 -1.08
CA THR A 161 5.83 6.58 -1.59
C THR A 161 6.80 5.52 -1.06
N ALA A 162 6.66 5.12 0.21
CA ALA A 162 7.46 4.04 0.78
C ALA A 162 7.19 2.67 0.14
N SER A 163 5.93 2.37 -0.19
CA SER A 163 5.53 1.14 -0.89
C SER A 163 6.05 1.15 -2.33
N ASP A 164 5.82 2.26 -3.04
CA ASP A 164 6.18 2.42 -4.45
C ASP A 164 7.71 2.35 -4.61
N LEU A 165 8.47 3.01 -3.72
CA LEU A 165 9.93 2.92 -3.72
C LEU A 165 10.44 1.49 -3.44
N SER A 166 9.73 0.72 -2.62
CA SER A 166 10.08 -0.69 -2.37
C SER A 166 9.87 -1.55 -3.62
N GLN A 167 8.82 -1.28 -4.42
CA GLN A 167 8.61 -1.95 -5.70
C GLN A 167 9.64 -1.51 -6.75
N ASP A 168 9.97 -0.23 -6.79
CA ASP A 168 11.04 0.30 -7.65
C ASP A 168 12.36 -0.39 -7.34
N PHE A 169 12.78 -0.44 -6.07
CA PHE A 169 14.00 -1.15 -5.66
C PHE A 169 13.99 -2.64 -6.00
N LYS A 170 12.84 -3.31 -5.91
CA LYS A 170 12.70 -4.70 -6.36
C LYS A 170 12.93 -4.81 -7.88
N THR A 171 12.34 -3.91 -8.65
CA THR A 171 12.55 -3.84 -10.10
C THR A 171 14.01 -3.54 -10.43
N GLY A 172 14.66 -2.64 -9.69
CA GLY A 172 16.08 -2.33 -9.84
C GLY A 172 16.97 -3.52 -9.52
N TYR A 173 16.67 -4.23 -8.44
CA TYR A 173 17.35 -5.46 -8.06
C TYR A 173 17.25 -6.52 -9.17
N LEU A 174 16.07 -6.71 -9.77
CA LEU A 174 15.87 -7.69 -10.84
C LEU A 174 16.53 -7.27 -12.16
N THR A 175 16.56 -5.98 -12.46
CA THR A 175 17.13 -5.40 -13.70
C THR A 175 18.60 -5.01 -13.60
N LEU A 176 19.24 -5.21 -12.44
CA LEU A 176 20.60 -4.76 -12.13
C LEU A 176 20.78 -3.23 -12.23
N ALA A 177 19.70 -2.46 -12.09
CA ALA A 177 19.76 -1.01 -12.05
C ALA A 177 20.23 -0.51 -10.68
N SER A 178 20.94 0.62 -10.67
CA SER A 178 21.46 1.24 -9.44
C SER A 178 20.33 1.79 -8.56
N PRO A 179 20.23 1.39 -7.27
CA PRO A 179 19.25 1.93 -6.32
C PRO A 179 19.31 3.45 -6.17
N ARG A 180 20.52 4.04 -6.27
CA ARG A 180 20.69 5.50 -6.24
C ARG A 180 20.02 6.19 -7.41
N SER A 181 20.18 5.62 -8.61
CA SER A 181 19.54 6.15 -9.81
C SER A 181 18.02 6.12 -9.66
N MET A 182 17.46 5.01 -9.17
CA MET A 182 16.02 4.88 -8.94
C MET A 182 15.49 5.91 -7.93
N PHE A 183 16.19 6.10 -6.82
CA PHE A 183 15.81 7.11 -5.83
C PHE A 183 15.85 8.53 -6.42
N VAL A 184 16.89 8.88 -7.17
CA VAL A 184 16.99 10.20 -7.84
C VAL A 184 15.87 10.37 -8.87
N SER A 185 15.57 9.34 -9.67
CA SER A 185 14.44 9.36 -10.60
C SER A 185 13.10 9.58 -9.89
N GLN A 186 12.88 8.94 -8.75
CA GLN A 186 11.66 9.13 -7.96
C GLN A 186 11.56 10.55 -7.40
N VAL A 187 12.68 11.15 -6.95
CA VAL A 187 12.72 12.55 -6.50
C VAL A 187 12.37 13.50 -7.64
N ILE A 188 12.94 13.29 -8.83
CA ILE A 188 12.64 14.10 -10.02
C ILE A 188 11.17 13.95 -10.42
N GLY A 189 10.65 12.71 -10.48
CA GLY A 189 9.25 12.45 -10.81
C GLY A 189 8.29 13.08 -9.80
N THR A 190 8.62 13.03 -8.50
CA THR A 190 7.84 13.68 -7.45
C THR A 190 7.85 15.20 -7.62
N ALA A 191 9.02 15.79 -7.90
CA ALA A 191 9.14 17.23 -8.15
C ALA A 191 8.32 17.69 -9.37
N MET A 192 8.33 16.90 -10.46
CA MET A 192 7.47 17.15 -11.61
C MET A 192 5.99 17.03 -11.25
N GLY A 193 5.60 16.01 -10.49
CA GLY A 193 4.23 15.82 -10.01
C GLY A 193 3.70 16.99 -9.18
N CYS A 194 4.55 17.58 -8.32
CA CYS A 194 4.21 18.78 -7.56
C CYS A 194 3.83 19.99 -8.43
N VAL A 195 4.27 20.04 -9.68
CA VAL A 195 3.92 21.12 -10.63
C VAL A 195 2.79 20.69 -11.56
N VAL A 196 2.88 19.49 -12.15
CA VAL A 196 1.92 19.02 -13.15
C VAL A 196 0.56 18.74 -12.52
N SER A 197 0.50 18.08 -11.37
CA SER A 197 -0.78 17.69 -10.77
C SER A 197 -1.66 18.89 -10.39
N PRO A 198 -1.15 19.95 -9.72
CA PRO A 198 -1.95 21.15 -9.46
C PRO A 198 -2.36 21.88 -10.74
N CYS A 199 -1.48 21.96 -11.75
CA CYS A 199 -1.80 22.59 -13.04
C CYS A 199 -2.96 21.89 -13.76
N VAL A 200 -2.92 20.55 -13.81
CA VAL A 200 -4.01 19.75 -14.39
C VAL A 200 -5.29 19.93 -13.58
N PHE A 201 -5.21 19.84 -12.24
CA PHE A 201 -6.37 20.07 -11.38
C PHE A 201 -6.99 21.46 -11.63
N TRP A 202 -6.18 22.51 -11.75
CA TRP A 202 -6.65 23.87 -11.97
C TRP A 202 -7.28 24.08 -13.35
N LEU A 203 -6.77 23.38 -14.36
CA LEU A 203 -7.38 23.34 -15.69
C LEU A 203 -8.79 22.75 -15.63
N PHE A 204 -8.95 21.57 -15.01
CA PHE A 204 -10.26 20.95 -14.82
C PHE A 204 -11.19 21.82 -13.98
N TYR A 205 -10.68 22.39 -12.88
CA TYR A 205 -11.45 23.24 -11.99
C TYR A 205 -11.98 24.51 -12.66
N LYS A 206 -11.24 25.06 -13.64
CA LYS A 206 -11.70 26.21 -14.44
C LYS A 206 -12.59 25.83 -15.62
N ALA A 207 -12.32 24.69 -16.25
CA ALA A 207 -13.05 24.24 -17.43
C ALA A 207 -14.46 23.75 -17.07
N PHE A 208 -14.63 23.12 -15.90
CA PHE A 208 -15.89 22.53 -15.45
C PHE A 208 -16.35 23.20 -14.16
N GLN A 209 -17.45 23.95 -14.22
CA GLN A 209 -17.98 24.69 -13.06
C GLN A 209 -18.64 23.78 -12.01
N ASP A 210 -19.06 22.58 -12.42
CA ASP A 210 -19.75 21.56 -11.62
C ASP A 210 -18.85 20.38 -11.23
N LEU A 211 -17.52 20.53 -11.41
CA LEU A 211 -16.52 19.50 -11.10
C LEU A 211 -16.73 18.90 -9.69
N GLY A 212 -16.88 17.59 -9.64
CA GLY A 212 -17.01 16.83 -8.39
C GLY A 212 -18.42 16.76 -7.80
N THR A 213 -19.42 17.43 -8.39
CA THR A 213 -20.83 17.22 -8.02
C THR A 213 -21.35 15.86 -8.52
N PRO A 214 -22.37 15.25 -7.88
CA PRO A 214 -22.86 13.93 -8.28
C PRO A 214 -23.42 13.86 -9.71
N ASP A 215 -23.96 14.98 -10.19
CA ASP A 215 -24.63 15.08 -11.49
C ASP A 215 -23.73 15.66 -12.59
N SER A 216 -22.46 15.96 -12.29
CA SER A 216 -21.53 16.47 -13.30
C SER A 216 -20.94 15.38 -14.16
N GLU A 217 -20.35 15.80 -15.28
CA GLU A 217 -19.60 14.92 -16.17
C GLU A 217 -18.41 14.24 -15.46
N TYR A 218 -17.85 14.90 -14.43
CA TYR A 218 -16.72 14.42 -13.65
C TYR A 218 -17.07 14.37 -12.15
N PRO A 219 -17.86 13.37 -11.71
CA PRO A 219 -18.21 13.23 -10.31
C PRO A 219 -16.99 12.81 -9.49
N ALA A 220 -16.90 13.27 -8.24
CA ALA A 220 -15.80 12.96 -7.32
C ALA A 220 -16.27 12.02 -6.19
N PRO A 221 -16.64 10.75 -6.48
CA PRO A 221 -17.22 9.84 -5.50
C PRO A 221 -16.27 9.59 -4.32
N ASN A 222 -14.98 9.48 -4.60
CA ASN A 222 -13.96 9.31 -3.56
C ASN A 222 -13.92 10.53 -2.61
N ALA A 223 -14.04 11.76 -3.11
CA ALA A 223 -14.04 12.95 -2.26
C ALA A 223 -15.21 12.92 -1.26
N VAL A 224 -16.39 12.48 -1.71
CA VAL A 224 -17.57 12.31 -0.84
C VAL A 224 -17.31 11.24 0.23
N VAL A 225 -16.72 10.11 -0.13
CA VAL A 225 -16.35 9.05 0.82
C VAL A 225 -15.38 9.58 1.88
N PHE A 226 -14.30 10.25 1.48
CA PHE A 226 -13.32 10.79 2.41
C PHE A 226 -13.90 11.88 3.30
N ARG A 227 -14.76 12.75 2.77
CA ARG A 227 -15.50 13.75 3.55
C ARG A 227 -16.38 13.09 4.63
N ASN A 228 -17.16 12.08 4.26
CA ASN A 228 -18.02 11.37 5.20
C ASN A 228 -17.20 10.65 6.29
N MET A 229 -16.06 10.06 5.93
CA MET A 229 -15.14 9.46 6.91
C MET A 229 -14.56 10.51 7.87
N ALA A 230 -14.28 11.72 7.37
CA ALA A 230 -13.81 12.82 8.21
C ALA A 230 -14.88 13.36 9.17
N ILE A 231 -16.14 13.44 8.72
CA ILE A 231 -17.26 13.79 9.60
C ILE A 231 -17.42 12.71 10.69
N LEU A 232 -17.43 11.43 10.31
CA LEU A 232 -17.50 10.31 11.26
C LEU A 232 -16.33 10.30 12.24
N GLY A 233 -15.12 10.63 11.78
CA GLY A 233 -13.95 10.73 12.65
C GLY A 233 -14.08 11.82 13.71
N VAL A 234 -14.73 12.93 13.36
CA VAL A 234 -14.94 14.06 14.27
C VAL A 234 -16.09 13.82 15.25
N GLU A 235 -17.18 13.20 14.80
CA GLU A 235 -18.31 12.83 15.68
C GLU A 235 -17.96 11.70 16.65
N GLY A 236 -16.88 10.97 16.36
CA GLY A 236 -16.29 9.97 17.23
C GLY A 236 -16.97 8.60 17.14
N PHE A 237 -16.49 7.68 17.98
CA PHE A 237 -16.86 6.28 17.92
C PHE A 237 -18.34 5.98 18.20
N SER A 238 -19.07 6.93 18.81
CA SER A 238 -20.51 6.86 19.06
C SER A 238 -21.36 6.92 17.79
N SER A 239 -20.85 7.51 16.71
CA SER A 239 -21.54 7.56 15.40
C SER A 239 -21.30 6.31 14.54
N LEU A 240 -20.43 5.39 14.97
CA LEU A 240 -20.20 4.14 14.23
C LEU A 240 -21.37 3.15 14.42
N PRO A 241 -21.66 2.31 13.40
CA PRO A 241 -22.65 1.26 13.52
C PRO A 241 -22.40 0.36 14.75
N LYS A 242 -23.49 -0.10 15.39
CA LYS A 242 -23.41 -1.03 16.53
C LYS A 242 -22.51 -2.23 16.16
N ASN A 243 -21.60 -2.59 17.07
CA ASN A 243 -20.59 -3.66 16.91
C ASN A 243 -19.45 -3.40 15.92
N CYS A 244 -19.36 -2.25 15.26
CA CYS A 244 -18.26 -1.95 14.34
C CYS A 244 -16.89 -2.03 15.02
N LEU A 245 -16.73 -1.39 16.20
CA LEU A 245 -15.49 -1.46 16.97
C LEU A 245 -15.18 -2.87 17.47
N LEU A 246 -16.19 -3.62 17.92
CA LEU A 246 -16.02 -5.00 18.34
C LEU A 246 -15.46 -5.86 17.20
N LEU A 247 -16.05 -5.73 16.00
CA LEU A 247 -15.54 -6.40 14.79
C LEU A 247 -14.11 -5.98 14.48
N CYS A 248 -13.79 -4.68 14.55
CA CYS A 248 -12.43 -4.19 14.36
C CYS A 248 -11.42 -4.85 15.32
N TYR A 249 -11.74 -4.93 16.61
CA TYR A 249 -10.88 -5.58 17.61
C TYR A 249 -10.76 -7.09 17.40
N VAL A 250 -11.88 -7.78 17.09
CA VAL A 250 -11.88 -9.21 16.80
C VAL A 250 -11.01 -9.51 15.59
N PHE A 251 -11.18 -8.78 14.49
CA PHE A 251 -10.39 -8.95 13.27
C PHE A 251 -8.93 -8.51 13.43
N PHE A 252 -8.64 -7.56 14.32
CA PHE A 252 -7.28 -7.18 14.67
C PHE A 252 -6.59 -8.30 15.46
N GLY A 253 -7.24 -8.81 16.51
CA GLY A 253 -6.74 -9.93 17.30
C GLY A 253 -6.60 -11.22 16.50
N ALA A 254 -7.57 -11.52 15.62
CA ALA A 254 -7.51 -12.68 14.73
C ALA A 254 -6.30 -12.61 13.79
N ALA A 255 -5.96 -11.43 13.25
CA ALA A 255 -4.78 -11.29 12.38
C ALA A 255 -3.48 -11.56 13.14
N ILE A 256 -3.35 -11.06 14.38
CA ILE A 256 -2.20 -11.34 15.25
C ILE A 256 -2.13 -12.84 15.56
N LEU A 257 -3.26 -13.44 15.93
CA LEU A 257 -3.33 -14.85 16.29
C LEU A 257 -2.96 -15.76 15.10
N ILE A 258 -3.46 -15.48 13.90
CA ILE A 258 -3.14 -16.25 12.68
C ILE A 258 -1.62 -16.20 12.41
N ASN A 259 -1.00 -15.03 12.52
CA ASN A 259 0.45 -14.91 12.33
C ASN A 259 1.26 -15.60 13.42
N LEU A 260 0.81 -15.53 14.67
CA LEU A 260 1.44 -16.23 15.79
C LEU A 260 1.38 -17.75 15.58
N ILE A 261 0.20 -18.28 15.22
CA ILE A 261 0.03 -19.70 14.91
C ILE A 261 0.94 -20.09 13.73
N LYS A 262 0.98 -19.27 12.67
CA LYS A 262 1.85 -19.51 11.50
C LYS A 262 3.34 -19.61 11.89
N ASP A 263 3.80 -18.78 12.81
CA ASP A 263 5.18 -18.81 13.29
C ASP A 263 5.47 -19.98 14.24
N CYS A 264 4.52 -20.36 15.11
CA CYS A 264 4.67 -21.47 16.04
C CYS A 264 4.62 -22.85 15.37
N VAL A 265 3.85 -22.99 14.29
CA VAL A 265 3.55 -24.28 13.65
C VAL A 265 4.65 -24.75 12.68
N GLY A 266 5.68 -23.93 12.44
CA GLY A 266 6.85 -24.27 11.62
C GLY A 266 6.58 -24.24 10.11
N LYS A 267 7.64 -24.18 9.29
CA LYS A 267 7.55 -23.95 7.82
C LYS A 267 6.68 -24.96 7.06
N GLN A 268 6.62 -26.22 7.51
CA GLN A 268 5.90 -27.27 6.77
C GLN A 268 4.38 -27.18 6.90
N ARG A 269 3.86 -26.91 8.10
CA ARG A 269 2.42 -26.74 8.34
C ARG A 269 1.97 -25.29 8.17
N GLY A 270 2.86 -24.32 8.36
CA GLY A 270 2.60 -22.88 8.15
C GLY A 270 2.29 -22.48 6.70
N ARG A 271 2.60 -23.33 5.71
CA ARG A 271 2.26 -23.09 4.30
C ARG A 271 0.75 -23.10 4.03
N PHE A 272 -0.03 -23.82 4.86
CA PHE A 272 -1.48 -23.92 4.70
C PHE A 272 -2.25 -22.84 5.46
N ILE A 273 -1.56 -22.02 6.27
CA ILE A 273 -2.20 -20.97 7.05
C ILE A 273 -2.35 -19.71 6.16
N PRO A 274 -3.57 -19.18 5.99
CA PRO A 274 -3.81 -18.04 5.13
C PRO A 274 -3.11 -16.79 5.69
N ILE A 275 -2.73 -15.89 4.79
CA ILE A 275 -2.11 -14.61 5.16
C ILE A 275 -3.24 -13.60 5.42
N PRO A 276 -3.37 -13.05 6.65
CA PRO A 276 -4.42 -12.09 6.99
C PRO A 276 -4.49 -10.88 6.06
N MET A 277 -3.35 -10.39 5.57
CA MET A 277 -3.28 -9.32 4.57
C MET A 277 -3.97 -9.70 3.25
N ALA A 278 -3.64 -10.86 2.70
CA ALA A 278 -4.23 -11.35 1.46
C ALA A 278 -5.74 -11.59 1.59
N MET A 279 -6.20 -12.06 2.76
CA MET A 279 -7.63 -12.21 3.05
C MET A 279 -8.36 -10.87 3.08
N ALA A 280 -7.74 -9.79 3.55
CA ALA A 280 -8.40 -8.51 3.76
C ALA A 280 -8.66 -7.72 2.47
N ILE A 281 -7.85 -7.91 1.42
CA ILE A 281 -7.92 -7.12 0.18
C ILE A 281 -9.27 -7.31 -0.56
N PRO A 282 -9.77 -8.53 -0.78
CA PRO A 282 -11.07 -8.72 -1.43
C PRO A 282 -12.25 -8.10 -0.68
N PHE A 283 -12.20 -8.09 0.67
CA PHE A 283 -13.24 -7.44 1.47
C PHE A 283 -13.21 -5.91 1.34
N TYR A 284 -12.07 -5.33 0.96
CA TYR A 284 -11.91 -3.90 0.78
C TYR A 284 -12.30 -3.43 -0.63
N ILE A 285 -11.82 -4.13 -1.66
CA ILE A 285 -11.97 -3.71 -3.07
C ILE A 285 -13.24 -4.28 -3.69
N GLY A 286 -13.55 -5.53 -3.38
CA GLY A 286 -14.68 -6.25 -3.94
C GLY A 286 -14.30 -7.68 -4.36
N PRO A 287 -15.32 -8.52 -4.61
CA PRO A 287 -15.12 -9.94 -4.91
C PRO A 287 -14.50 -10.18 -6.29
N TYR A 288 -14.64 -9.25 -7.25
CA TYR A 288 -14.07 -9.39 -8.59
C TYR A 288 -12.54 -9.58 -8.52
N PHE A 289 -11.87 -8.83 -7.66
CA PHE A 289 -10.42 -8.91 -7.49
C PHE A 289 -9.97 -10.28 -6.96
N ALA A 290 -10.74 -10.90 -6.05
CA ALA A 290 -10.45 -12.25 -5.59
C ALA A 290 -10.58 -13.29 -6.71
N ILE A 291 -11.57 -13.12 -7.59
CA ILE A 291 -11.78 -14.01 -8.74
C ILE A 291 -10.60 -13.88 -9.69
N ASP A 292 -10.18 -12.66 -10.03
CA ASP A 292 -9.06 -12.41 -10.94
C ASP A 292 -7.75 -12.98 -10.40
N MET A 293 -7.43 -12.74 -9.12
CA MET A 293 -6.25 -13.32 -8.46
C MET A 293 -6.29 -14.85 -8.44
N CYS A 294 -7.46 -15.44 -8.20
CA CYS A 294 -7.64 -16.90 -8.17
C CYS A 294 -7.40 -17.50 -9.56
N ILE A 295 -7.97 -16.90 -10.60
CA ILE A 295 -7.79 -17.35 -11.99
C ILE A 295 -6.32 -17.21 -12.39
N GLY A 296 -5.69 -16.05 -12.14
CA GLY A 296 -4.28 -15.83 -12.43
C GLY A 296 -3.36 -16.83 -11.71
N SER A 297 -3.63 -17.10 -10.43
CA SER A 297 -2.88 -18.09 -9.64
C SER A 297 -3.07 -19.52 -10.16
N LEU A 298 -4.28 -19.87 -10.60
CA LEU A 298 -4.57 -21.18 -11.19
C LEU A 298 -3.81 -21.38 -12.51
N ILE A 299 -3.80 -20.37 -13.38
CA ILE A 299 -3.05 -20.39 -14.64
C ILE A 299 -1.55 -20.60 -14.35
N LEU A 300 -0.99 -19.82 -13.41
CA LEU A 300 0.42 -19.97 -13.02
C LEU A 300 0.70 -21.36 -12.43
N PHE A 301 -0.17 -21.87 -11.56
CA PHE A 301 -0.01 -23.19 -10.95
C PHE A 301 -0.01 -24.32 -11.98
N VAL A 302 -0.91 -24.27 -12.96
CA VAL A 302 -0.96 -25.24 -14.06
C VAL A 302 0.30 -25.11 -14.93
N TRP A 303 0.76 -23.89 -15.21
CA TRP A 303 1.98 -23.67 -15.99
C TRP A 303 3.24 -24.18 -15.27
N GLU A 304 3.38 -23.93 -13.96
CA GLU A 304 4.47 -24.46 -13.13
C GLU A 304 4.49 -26.00 -13.11
N LYS A 305 3.30 -26.62 -13.07
CA LYS A 305 3.14 -28.08 -13.12
C LYS A 305 3.58 -28.68 -14.46
N ILE A 306 3.37 -27.97 -15.56
CA ILE A 306 3.74 -28.43 -16.90
C ILE A 306 5.22 -28.16 -17.19
N ASN A 307 5.69 -26.94 -16.92
CA ASN A 307 7.06 -26.54 -17.19
C ASN A 307 7.52 -25.42 -16.24
N LYS A 308 8.10 -25.85 -15.12
CA LYS A 308 8.60 -24.94 -14.08
C LYS A 308 9.63 -23.93 -14.60
N ALA A 309 10.59 -24.36 -15.42
CA ALA A 309 11.66 -23.48 -15.92
C ALA A 309 11.12 -22.35 -16.80
N LYS A 310 10.12 -22.64 -17.65
CA LYS A 310 9.46 -21.59 -18.46
C LYS A 310 8.57 -20.69 -17.62
N ALA A 311 7.83 -21.25 -16.65
CA ALA A 311 6.99 -20.45 -15.77
C ALA A 311 7.84 -19.46 -14.96
N ASP A 312 8.92 -19.91 -14.33
CA ASP A 312 9.82 -19.05 -13.54
C ASP A 312 10.45 -17.92 -14.38
N ALA A 313 10.74 -18.18 -15.67
CA ALA A 313 11.34 -17.19 -16.57
C ALA A 313 10.34 -16.21 -17.19
N PHE A 314 9.15 -16.66 -17.59
CA PHE A 314 8.22 -15.88 -18.42
C PHE A 314 6.94 -15.44 -17.71
N ALA A 315 6.59 -16.00 -16.55
CA ALA A 315 5.38 -15.61 -15.84
C ALA A 315 5.31 -14.10 -15.53
N PRO A 316 6.39 -13.43 -15.05
CA PRO A 316 6.35 -11.99 -14.84
C PRO A 316 6.10 -11.20 -16.13
N ALA A 317 6.65 -11.67 -17.26
CA ALA A 317 6.48 -11.01 -18.57
C ALA A 317 5.04 -11.15 -19.08
N VAL A 318 4.45 -12.35 -18.98
CA VAL A 318 3.05 -12.60 -19.38
C VAL A 318 2.08 -11.83 -18.49
N ALA A 319 2.28 -11.85 -17.18
CA ALA A 319 1.45 -11.09 -16.24
C ALA A 319 1.50 -9.58 -16.54
N SER A 320 2.70 -9.02 -16.74
CA SER A 320 2.89 -7.62 -17.14
C SER A 320 2.20 -7.31 -18.48
N GLY A 321 2.26 -8.23 -19.45
CA GLY A 321 1.59 -8.10 -20.74
C GLY A 321 0.07 -8.04 -20.63
N LEU A 322 -0.54 -8.89 -19.78
CA LEU A 322 -1.99 -8.88 -19.52
C LEU A 322 -2.44 -7.58 -18.85
N ILE A 323 -1.69 -7.11 -17.84
CA ILE A 323 -1.97 -5.83 -17.16
C ILE A 323 -1.83 -4.65 -18.14
N CYS A 324 -0.77 -4.63 -18.95
CA CYS A 324 -0.57 -3.60 -19.96
C CYS A 324 -1.68 -3.64 -21.03
N GLY A 325 -2.12 -4.84 -21.43
CA GLY A 325 -3.22 -5.01 -22.39
C GLY A 325 -4.53 -4.41 -21.90
N ASP A 326 -4.88 -4.62 -20.63
CA ASP A 326 -6.05 -3.97 -20.00
C ASP A 326 -5.87 -2.44 -19.94
N GLY A 327 -4.67 -1.97 -19.57
CA GLY A 327 -4.32 -0.55 -19.60
C GLY A 327 -4.48 0.10 -20.97
N ILE A 328 -4.06 -0.57 -22.05
CA ILE A 328 -4.20 -0.07 -23.43
C ILE A 328 -5.68 0.13 -23.79
N TRP A 329 -6.58 -0.70 -23.28
CA TRP A 329 -8.03 -0.58 -23.55
C TRP A 329 -8.66 0.66 -22.91
N THR A 330 -8.07 1.19 -21.83
CA THR A 330 -8.58 2.41 -21.18
C THR A 330 -8.53 3.64 -22.09
N LEU A 331 -7.56 3.73 -23.01
CA LEU A 331 -7.41 4.85 -23.94
C LEU A 331 -8.53 4.90 -24.98
N PRO A 332 -8.81 3.84 -25.77
CA PRO A 332 -9.99 3.79 -26.63
C PRO A 332 -11.30 3.99 -25.86
N ALA A 333 -11.45 3.36 -24.68
CA ALA A 333 -12.64 3.54 -23.87
C ALA A 333 -12.87 5.00 -23.46
N SER A 334 -11.80 5.72 -23.09
CA SER A 334 -11.85 7.14 -22.77
C SER A 334 -12.19 7.99 -24.00
N ILE A 335 -11.63 7.67 -25.17
CA ILE A 335 -11.96 8.36 -26.44
C ILE A 335 -13.43 8.13 -26.82
N LEU A 336 -13.93 6.90 -26.69
CA LEU A 336 -15.33 6.57 -26.96
C LEU A 336 -16.28 7.30 -25.99
N ALA A 337 -15.90 7.40 -24.71
CA ALA A 337 -16.65 8.18 -23.72
C ALA A 337 -16.67 9.68 -24.06
N LEU A 338 -15.51 10.26 -24.42
CA LEU A 338 -15.41 11.66 -24.87
C LEU A 338 -16.19 11.93 -26.17
N ALA A 339 -16.26 10.94 -27.07
CA ALA A 339 -17.04 11.03 -28.29
C ALA A 339 -18.55 10.82 -28.06
N GLY A 340 -18.99 10.61 -26.82
CA GLY A 340 -20.40 10.41 -26.48
C GLY A 340 -21.01 9.14 -27.08
N VAL A 341 -20.18 8.15 -27.43
CA VAL A 341 -20.64 6.91 -28.05
C VAL A 341 -21.45 6.14 -27.01
N GLN A 342 -22.75 6.03 -27.22
CA GLN A 342 -23.61 5.26 -26.34
C GLN A 342 -23.19 3.78 -26.41
N PRO A 343 -23.02 3.12 -25.25
CA PRO A 343 -22.67 1.70 -25.23
C PRO A 343 -23.79 0.91 -25.92
N PRO A 344 -23.45 -0.01 -26.85
CA PRO A 344 -24.44 -0.75 -27.64
C PRO A 344 -25.32 -1.66 -26.76
N ILE A 345 -24.89 -1.97 -25.53
CA ILE A 345 -25.61 -2.77 -24.56
C ILE A 345 -25.46 -2.14 -23.17
N CYS A 346 -26.57 -1.73 -22.57
CA CYS A 346 -26.62 -1.28 -21.18
C CYS A 346 -27.20 -2.41 -20.32
N MET A 347 -26.34 -3.13 -19.59
CA MET A 347 -26.77 -4.19 -18.67
C MET A 347 -26.96 -3.63 -17.26
N LYS A 348 -28.18 -3.78 -16.72
CA LYS A 348 -28.51 -3.40 -15.34
C LYS A 348 -28.94 -4.66 -14.58
N PHE A 349 -28.17 -5.03 -13.56
CA PHE A 349 -28.50 -6.16 -12.70
C PHE A 349 -29.49 -5.71 -11.63
N LEU A 350 -30.77 -5.95 -11.87
CA LEU A 350 -31.85 -5.63 -10.93
C LEU A 350 -32.25 -6.87 -10.13
N SER A 351 -32.80 -6.65 -8.93
CA SER A 351 -33.44 -7.73 -8.18
C SER A 351 -34.58 -8.34 -9.00
N ARG A 352 -34.89 -9.62 -8.80
CA ARG A 352 -35.94 -10.32 -9.56
C ARG A 352 -37.29 -9.59 -9.53
N ALA A 353 -37.65 -9.02 -8.38
CA ALA A 353 -38.88 -8.26 -8.21
C ALA A 353 -38.86 -6.93 -9.00
N THR A 354 -37.70 -6.28 -9.07
CA THR A 354 -37.52 -5.04 -9.84
C THR A 354 -37.49 -5.33 -11.34
N ASN A 355 -36.84 -6.43 -11.78
CA ASN A 355 -36.85 -6.88 -13.16
C ASN A 355 -38.28 -7.17 -13.64
N ALA A 356 -39.07 -7.91 -12.86
CA ALA A 356 -40.46 -8.18 -13.22
C ALA A 356 -41.32 -6.90 -13.37
N ARG A 357 -41.04 -5.85 -12.59
CA ARG A 357 -41.69 -4.54 -12.74
C ARG A 357 -41.24 -3.82 -14.00
N VAL A 358 -39.95 -3.88 -14.30
CA VAL A 358 -39.37 -3.27 -15.51
C VAL A 358 -39.87 -4.00 -16.76
N ASP A 359 -39.90 -5.32 -16.77
CA ASP A 359 -40.44 -6.12 -17.88
C ASP A 359 -41.91 -5.83 -18.14
N LYS A 360 -42.71 -5.66 -17.08
CA LYS A 360 -44.12 -5.27 -17.18
C LYS A 360 -44.30 -3.82 -17.69
N PHE A 361 -43.34 -2.94 -17.39
CA PHE A 361 -43.34 -1.56 -17.89
C PHE A 361 -42.90 -1.47 -19.35
N LEU A 362 -41.92 -2.27 -19.76
CA LEU A 362 -41.38 -2.29 -21.13
C LEU A 362 -42.27 -3.06 -22.11
N ASN A 363 -43.03 -4.04 -21.64
CA ASN A 363 -44.02 -4.78 -22.43
C ASN A 363 -45.44 -4.57 -21.87
N PRO A 364 -46.04 -3.38 -22.02
CA PRO A 364 -47.43 -3.17 -21.64
C PRO A 364 -48.32 -4.02 -22.56
N SER A 365 -49.01 -5.00 -21.97
CA SER A 365 -50.05 -5.79 -22.65
C SER A 365 -51.31 -4.96 -22.83
#